data_AF-A0A1L8QUX0-F1
#
_entry.id   AF-A0A1L8QUX0-F1
#
_cell.length_a   1.000
_cell.length_b   1.000
_cell.length_c   1.000
_cell.angle_alpha   90.00
_cell.angle_beta   90.00
_cell.angle_gamma   90.00
#
_symmetry.space_group_name_H-M   'P 1'
#
loop_
_entity.id
_entity.type
_entity.pdbx_description
1 polymer ?
#
loop_
_entity_poly.entity_id
_entity_poly.type
_entity_poly.pdbx_seq_one_letter_code
_entity_poly.pdbx_strand_id
1 'polypeptide(L)'
;MKIARGRGLLTLEQRQDFMQIPEDEWILGTYFTFSKRDLEIVNKRRREENRLGFAVQLAVLRYPGWPYTHIKSIPESVIHYISKQIGATPSSISLYPQRENTLWDHLKELRSEYDFVTFTLREYRIAFKHLHQLAFENGDAIHLLHECIDFLRKNKIILLAITTLERMVWEARAMTEKKLFNTVSQSLTNEQKGKLEEIITSQHPSESNKTILGWLKEPPGHSSPETFLKVIERLEYIRGMELETVQISHLHRNRLFQLSRLGSRYEPYAFRDFQENKRYSILTVYLLHLLGFKFAPRIRDLSDSKLFTIDKASEYPKLEAILRGQINTKVIKENYEDVLRLAHSIREGTVSASLIMGKLGSYSRQNSLATALREMGRIEKTILILNYISDESLRRKIQRGLNKGEAMNGLARAIFFGKQGELRERTIQHQLQRAGALNIIINAISIWNTLHLTKAVEYQKRSGRFNEELLHHMSPLGWEHINLLGEYHFNLEKVVSLDSLRPLKLS
;
A
#
# COMPACT_ATOMS: atom_id res chain seq x y z
N MET A 1 26.47 14.20 -17.78
CA MET A 1 25.76 14.38 -16.49
C MET A 1 26.25 13.30 -15.53
N LYS A 2 27.19 13.64 -14.63
CA LYS A 2 27.77 12.67 -13.68
C LYS A 2 26.69 12.28 -12.66
N ILE A 3 26.27 11.02 -12.71
CA ILE A 3 25.34 10.41 -11.75
C ILE A 3 26.03 10.49 -10.38
N ALA A 4 25.45 11.25 -9.45
CA ALA A 4 25.84 11.16 -8.06
C ALA A 4 25.66 9.69 -7.64
N ARG A 5 26.74 9.05 -7.18
CA ARG A 5 26.73 7.70 -6.59
C ARG A 5 25.94 7.73 -5.27
N GLY A 6 24.63 7.94 -5.37
CA GLY A 6 23.67 7.85 -4.28
C GLY A 6 23.21 6.41 -4.15
N ARG A 7 23.09 5.94 -2.90
CA ARG A 7 22.64 4.60 -2.48
C ARG A 7 21.62 3.99 -3.45
N GLY A 8 21.86 2.74 -3.86
CA GLY A 8 20.87 1.97 -4.62
C GLY A 8 19.51 1.99 -3.92
N LEU A 9 18.43 1.92 -4.70
CA LEU A 9 17.06 1.76 -4.20
C LEU A 9 16.95 0.53 -3.28
N LEU A 10 17.74 -0.50 -3.53
CA LEU A 10 17.76 -1.74 -2.77
C LEU A 10 19.07 -1.93 -1.99
N THR A 11 18.95 -2.54 -0.81
CA THR A 11 20.09 -3.13 -0.10
C THR A 11 20.59 -4.38 -0.83
N LEU A 12 21.80 -4.85 -0.48
CA LEU A 12 22.33 -6.09 -1.04
C LEU A 12 21.45 -7.30 -0.70
N GLU A 13 20.94 -7.35 0.52
CA GLU A 13 20.01 -8.38 1.00
C GLU A 13 18.71 -8.36 0.19
N GLN A 14 18.08 -7.19 0.02
CA GLN A 14 16.88 -7.07 -0.82
C GLN A 14 17.12 -7.53 -2.26
N ARG A 15 18.26 -7.21 -2.86
CA ARG A 15 18.60 -7.71 -4.20
C ARG A 15 18.70 -9.23 -4.23
N GLN A 16 19.23 -9.84 -3.18
CA GLN A 16 19.30 -11.29 -3.07
C GLN A 16 17.91 -11.90 -2.94
N ASP A 17 17.03 -11.32 -2.12
CA ASP A 17 15.66 -11.80 -1.93
C ASP A 17 14.88 -11.85 -3.27
N PHE A 18 15.02 -10.83 -4.11
CA PHE A 18 14.38 -10.80 -5.44
C PHE A 18 14.89 -11.89 -6.39
N MET A 19 16.16 -12.28 -6.25
CA MET A 19 16.83 -13.24 -7.13
C MET A 19 16.84 -14.66 -6.53
N GLN A 20 16.41 -14.83 -5.28
CA GLN A 20 16.40 -16.10 -4.59
C GLN A 20 15.37 -17.03 -5.22
N ILE A 21 15.78 -18.28 -5.47
CA ILE A 21 14.87 -19.34 -5.87
C ILE A 21 14.22 -19.89 -4.61
N PRO A 22 12.88 -19.81 -4.46
CA PRO A 22 12.18 -20.37 -3.31
C PRO A 22 12.24 -21.90 -3.33
N GLU A 23 12.40 -22.49 -2.14
CA GLU A 23 12.49 -23.94 -1.94
C GLU A 23 11.14 -24.56 -1.49
N ASP A 24 10.08 -23.76 -1.48
CA ASP A 24 8.72 -24.18 -1.13
C ASP A 24 8.19 -25.17 -2.17
N GLU A 25 7.71 -26.33 -1.70
CA GLU A 25 7.16 -27.42 -2.52
C GLU A 25 6.04 -26.94 -3.46
N TRP A 26 5.22 -25.97 -3.03
CA TRP A 26 4.17 -25.41 -3.88
C TRP A 26 4.73 -24.58 -5.05
N ILE A 27 5.80 -23.81 -4.79
CA ILE A 27 6.48 -23.02 -5.83
C ILE A 27 7.22 -23.95 -6.80
N LEU A 28 7.88 -24.99 -6.28
CA LEU A 28 8.49 -26.05 -7.10
C LEU A 28 7.45 -26.71 -8.01
N GLY A 29 6.32 -27.12 -7.44
CA GLY A 29 5.20 -27.70 -8.19
C GLY A 29 4.67 -26.77 -9.29
N THR A 30 4.57 -25.48 -9.01
CA THR A 30 3.97 -24.49 -9.92
C THR A 30 4.90 -24.08 -11.07
N TYR A 31 6.18 -23.82 -10.78
CA TYR A 31 7.09 -23.20 -11.75
C TYR A 31 8.21 -24.13 -12.26
N PHE A 32 8.53 -25.19 -11.52
CA PHE A 32 9.66 -26.09 -11.79
C PHE A 32 9.23 -27.48 -12.29
N THR A 33 7.93 -27.70 -12.45
CA THR A 33 7.38 -28.93 -13.06
C THR A 33 7.36 -28.80 -14.58
N PHE A 34 7.87 -29.83 -15.26
CA PHE A 34 7.97 -29.86 -16.71
C PHE A 34 6.77 -30.58 -17.35
N SER A 35 6.25 -29.98 -18.42
CA SER A 35 5.27 -30.63 -19.28
C SER A 35 5.92 -31.76 -20.10
N LYS A 36 5.11 -32.62 -20.71
CA LYS A 36 5.61 -33.65 -21.64
C LYS A 36 6.46 -33.05 -22.77
N ARG A 37 6.01 -31.93 -23.35
CA ARG A 37 6.74 -31.18 -24.37
C ARG A 37 8.09 -30.68 -23.85
N ASP A 38 8.13 -30.19 -22.62
CA ASP A 38 9.38 -29.72 -22.01
C ASP A 38 10.39 -30.86 -21.88
N LEU A 39 9.93 -32.03 -21.39
CA LEU A 39 10.76 -33.22 -21.24
C LEU A 39 11.27 -33.74 -22.59
N GLU A 40 10.44 -33.75 -23.63
CA GLU A 40 10.85 -34.11 -25.00
C GLU A 40 11.97 -33.20 -25.52
N ILE A 41 11.81 -31.88 -25.33
CA ILE A 41 12.84 -30.90 -25.71
C ILE A 41 14.11 -31.14 -24.90
N VAL A 42 14.03 -31.23 -23.57
CA VAL A 42 15.19 -31.49 -22.70
C VAL A 42 15.94 -32.77 -23.14
N ASN A 43 15.21 -33.83 -23.45
CA ASN A 43 15.79 -35.13 -23.81
C ASN A 43 16.45 -35.17 -25.20
N LYS A 44 16.34 -34.11 -26.03
CA LYS A 44 17.14 -33.98 -27.26
C LYS A 44 18.66 -33.95 -26.99
N ARG A 45 19.09 -33.65 -25.75
CA ARG A 45 20.51 -33.57 -25.37
C ARG A 45 21.04 -34.96 -25.02
N ARG A 46 22.18 -35.33 -25.63
CA ARG A 46 22.80 -36.65 -25.43
C ARG A 46 23.41 -36.85 -24.04
N ARG A 47 24.05 -35.81 -23.48
CA ARG A 47 24.77 -35.91 -22.20
C ARG A 47 23.88 -35.49 -21.04
N GLU A 48 24.05 -36.17 -19.90
CA GLU A 48 23.25 -35.99 -18.70
C GLU A 48 23.41 -34.60 -18.08
N GLU A 49 24.63 -34.10 -17.98
CA GLU A 49 24.94 -32.74 -17.51
C GLU A 49 24.29 -31.67 -18.38
N ASN A 50 24.18 -31.89 -19.69
CA ASN A 50 23.55 -30.96 -20.62
C ASN A 50 22.02 -31.03 -20.56
N ARG A 51 21.44 -32.21 -20.31
CA ARG A 51 19.99 -32.35 -20.06
C ARG A 51 19.60 -31.60 -18.79
N LEU A 52 20.32 -31.87 -17.69
CA LEU A 52 20.06 -31.21 -16.41
C LEU A 52 20.31 -29.70 -16.49
N GLY A 53 21.43 -29.27 -17.07
CA GLY A 53 21.72 -27.86 -17.28
C GLY A 53 20.68 -27.12 -18.13
N PHE A 54 20.22 -27.73 -19.22
CA PHE A 54 19.16 -27.16 -20.05
C PHE A 54 17.82 -27.05 -19.30
N ALA A 55 17.43 -28.10 -18.56
CA ALA A 55 16.22 -28.10 -17.75
C ALA A 55 16.27 -27.02 -16.65
N VAL A 56 17.42 -26.88 -15.99
CA VAL A 56 17.65 -25.84 -14.99
C VAL A 56 17.57 -24.44 -15.62
N GLN A 57 18.19 -24.20 -16.78
CA GLN A 57 18.07 -22.93 -17.49
C GLN A 57 16.60 -22.59 -17.82
N LEU A 58 15.83 -23.56 -18.32
CA LEU A 58 14.41 -23.38 -18.60
C LEU A 58 13.63 -23.00 -17.33
N ALA A 59 13.87 -23.71 -16.23
CA ALA A 59 13.18 -23.48 -14.98
C ALA A 59 13.46 -22.07 -14.42
N VAL A 60 14.72 -21.65 -14.39
CA VAL A 60 15.08 -20.33 -13.86
C VAL A 60 14.61 -19.16 -14.74
N LEU A 61 14.50 -19.38 -16.06
CA LEU A 61 13.89 -18.42 -16.99
C LEU A 61 12.38 -18.31 -16.80
N ARG A 62 11.69 -19.38 -16.38
CA ARG A 62 10.27 -19.32 -16.01
C ARG A 62 10.10 -18.58 -14.68
N TYR A 63 10.89 -18.97 -13.68
CA TYR A 63 10.91 -18.35 -12.38
C TYR A 63 12.29 -18.55 -11.72
N PRO A 64 12.98 -17.49 -11.28
CA PRO A 64 12.48 -16.13 -11.07
C PRO A 64 12.42 -15.25 -12.33
N GLY A 65 12.92 -15.70 -13.48
CA GLY A 65 12.91 -14.97 -14.75
C GLY A 65 14.29 -14.50 -15.24
N TRP A 66 15.33 -14.71 -14.41
CA TRP A 66 16.70 -14.39 -14.77
C TRP A 66 17.35 -15.54 -15.55
N PRO A 67 18.24 -15.23 -16.50
CA PRO A 67 19.05 -16.25 -17.13
C PRO A 67 20.02 -16.85 -16.11
N TYR A 68 20.42 -18.08 -16.34
CA TYR A 68 21.33 -18.86 -15.47
C TYR A 68 22.60 -18.10 -15.07
N THR A 69 23.15 -17.28 -15.97
CA THR A 69 24.37 -16.46 -15.73
C THR A 69 24.23 -15.42 -14.63
N HIS A 70 23.01 -15.02 -14.29
CA HIS A 70 22.75 -13.98 -13.28
C HIS A 70 22.43 -14.57 -11.91
N ILE A 71 22.18 -15.89 -11.81
CA ILE A 71 21.81 -16.54 -10.56
C ILE A 71 23.08 -17.07 -9.90
N LYS A 72 23.33 -16.65 -8.65
CA LYS A 72 24.56 -16.99 -7.92
C LYS A 72 24.64 -18.47 -7.57
N SER A 73 23.54 -19.05 -7.12
CA SER A 73 23.44 -20.45 -6.72
C SER A 73 22.00 -20.93 -6.88
N ILE A 74 21.86 -22.21 -7.19
CA ILE A 74 20.56 -22.87 -7.31
C ILE A 74 20.46 -23.85 -6.14
N PRO A 75 19.39 -23.80 -5.34
CA PRO A 75 19.22 -24.70 -4.20
C PRO A 75 19.27 -26.17 -4.61
N GLU A 76 19.88 -27.02 -3.78
CA GLU A 76 19.98 -28.46 -4.01
C GLU A 76 18.60 -29.13 -4.12
N SER A 77 17.63 -28.64 -3.34
CA SER A 77 16.23 -29.06 -3.38
C SER A 77 15.62 -28.89 -4.78
N VAL A 78 15.87 -27.75 -5.43
CA VAL A 78 15.42 -27.44 -6.80
C VAL A 78 16.12 -28.35 -7.81
N ILE A 79 17.44 -28.55 -7.67
CA ILE A 79 18.22 -29.41 -8.56
C ILE A 79 17.70 -30.85 -8.48
N HIS A 80 17.49 -31.37 -7.27
CA HIS A 80 16.95 -32.71 -7.04
C HIS A 80 15.53 -32.86 -7.62
N TYR A 81 14.68 -31.85 -7.44
CA TYR A 81 13.33 -31.84 -7.98
C TYR A 81 13.31 -31.90 -9.52
N ILE A 82 14.17 -31.12 -10.18
CA ILE A 82 14.34 -31.11 -11.63
C ILE A 82 14.94 -32.44 -12.11
N SER A 83 15.98 -32.93 -11.46
CA SER A 83 16.72 -34.14 -11.89
C SER A 83 15.83 -35.38 -11.86
N LYS A 84 14.95 -35.50 -10.85
CA LYS A 84 13.97 -36.58 -10.73
C LYS A 84 13.01 -36.65 -11.92
N GLN A 85 12.60 -35.51 -12.47
CA GLN A 85 11.68 -35.44 -13.61
C GLN A 85 12.32 -35.91 -14.93
N ILE A 86 13.62 -35.69 -15.09
CA ILE A 86 14.36 -36.00 -16.33
C ILE A 86 15.16 -37.31 -16.24
N GLY A 87 15.17 -37.97 -15.07
CA GLY A 87 15.96 -39.18 -14.83
C GLY A 87 17.48 -38.92 -14.85
N ALA A 88 17.92 -37.79 -14.27
CA ALA A 88 19.33 -37.42 -14.15
C ALA A 88 19.79 -37.41 -12.68
N THR A 89 21.10 -37.55 -12.51
CA THR A 89 21.83 -37.51 -11.24
C THR A 89 22.06 -36.06 -10.84
N PRO A 90 21.62 -35.61 -9.65
CA PRO A 90 21.77 -34.21 -9.22
C PRO A 90 23.20 -33.66 -9.33
N SER A 91 24.21 -34.48 -9.01
CA SER A 91 25.62 -34.10 -9.03
C SER A 91 26.16 -33.78 -10.43
N SER A 92 25.49 -34.21 -11.51
CA SER A 92 25.91 -33.93 -12.89
C SER A 92 25.84 -32.45 -13.24
N ILE A 93 25.09 -31.63 -12.48
CA ILE A 93 25.00 -30.18 -12.68
C ILE A 93 26.36 -29.48 -12.51
N SER A 94 27.25 -30.04 -11.67
CA SER A 94 28.58 -29.50 -11.44
C SER A 94 29.47 -29.53 -12.68
N LEU A 95 29.16 -30.41 -13.63
CA LEU A 95 29.85 -30.53 -14.92
C LEU A 95 29.26 -29.59 -15.98
N TYR A 96 28.22 -28.81 -15.64
CA TYR A 96 27.54 -27.92 -16.57
C TYR A 96 27.84 -26.44 -16.28
N PRO A 97 28.28 -25.64 -17.28
CA PRO A 97 28.62 -26.02 -18.66
C PRO A 97 30.10 -26.42 -18.81
N GLN A 98 30.41 -27.49 -19.57
CA GLN A 98 31.81 -27.83 -19.90
C GLN A 98 32.46 -26.85 -20.90
N ARG A 99 31.64 -26.21 -21.75
CA ARG A 99 32.06 -25.18 -22.71
C ARG A 99 31.16 -23.98 -22.55
N GLU A 100 31.72 -22.78 -22.43
CA GLU A 100 30.91 -21.55 -22.26
C GLU A 100 29.86 -21.37 -23.37
N ASN A 101 30.20 -21.73 -24.61
CA ASN A 101 29.27 -21.65 -25.74
C ASN A 101 28.00 -22.49 -25.53
N THR A 102 28.09 -23.62 -24.84
CA THR A 102 26.92 -24.48 -24.57
C THR A 102 25.86 -23.75 -23.76
N LEU A 103 26.25 -22.85 -22.85
CA LEU A 103 25.30 -22.03 -22.10
C LEU A 103 24.50 -21.12 -23.03
N TRP A 104 25.20 -20.42 -23.94
CA TRP A 104 24.61 -19.48 -24.89
C TRP A 104 23.78 -20.16 -25.97
N ASP A 105 24.22 -21.32 -26.46
CA ASP A 105 23.48 -22.14 -27.42
C ASP A 105 22.18 -22.64 -26.81
N HIS A 106 22.22 -23.11 -25.56
CA HIS A 106 21.01 -23.51 -24.83
C HIS A 106 20.06 -22.34 -24.63
N LEU A 107 20.55 -21.17 -24.21
CA LEU A 107 19.73 -19.97 -24.06
C LEU A 107 19.10 -19.52 -25.39
N LYS A 108 19.84 -19.62 -26.50
CA LYS A 108 19.34 -19.31 -27.84
C LYS A 108 18.21 -20.27 -28.23
N GLU A 109 18.36 -21.56 -27.97
CA GLU A 109 17.32 -22.55 -28.27
C GLU A 109 16.09 -22.37 -27.38
N LEU A 110 16.28 -22.06 -26.09
CA LEU A 110 15.18 -21.74 -25.17
C LEU A 110 14.36 -20.56 -25.68
N ARG A 111 15.01 -19.54 -26.22
CA ARG A 111 14.33 -18.39 -26.83
C ARG A 111 13.47 -18.78 -28.02
N SER A 112 13.97 -19.62 -28.92
CA SER A 112 13.22 -20.05 -30.09
C SER A 112 12.08 -21.02 -29.77
N GLU A 113 12.29 -21.96 -28.85
CA GLU A 113 11.31 -23.03 -28.55
C GLU A 113 10.16 -22.56 -27.63
N TYR A 114 10.41 -21.55 -26.79
CA TYR A 114 9.47 -21.07 -25.77
C TYR A 114 9.03 -19.61 -25.92
N ASP A 115 9.41 -18.95 -27.01
CA ASP A 115 9.12 -17.54 -27.34
C ASP A 115 9.66 -16.53 -26.33
N PHE A 116 10.82 -16.80 -25.70
CA PHE A 116 11.44 -15.81 -24.82
C PHE A 116 12.05 -14.67 -25.63
N VAL A 117 11.69 -13.45 -25.23
CA VAL A 117 12.14 -12.20 -25.87
C VAL A 117 13.36 -11.65 -25.14
N THR A 118 14.38 -11.25 -25.89
CA THR A 118 15.53 -10.54 -25.32
C THR A 118 15.13 -9.14 -24.94
N PHE A 119 15.59 -8.68 -23.78
CA PHE A 119 15.38 -7.32 -23.35
C PHE A 119 16.17 -6.33 -24.22
N THR A 120 15.48 -5.56 -25.06
CA THR A 120 16.09 -4.47 -25.85
C THR A 120 15.56 -3.10 -25.41
N LEU A 121 15.99 -2.03 -26.09
CA LEU A 121 15.45 -0.69 -25.87
C LEU A 121 13.93 -0.61 -26.13
N ARG A 122 13.39 -1.47 -27.01
CA ARG A 122 11.94 -1.54 -27.26
C ARG A 122 11.21 -2.03 -26.00
N GLU A 123 11.63 -3.16 -25.44
CA GLU A 123 11.05 -3.74 -24.24
C GLU A 123 11.23 -2.81 -23.04
N TYR A 124 12.37 -2.14 -22.94
CA TYR A 124 12.61 -1.08 -21.95
C TYR A 124 11.51 -0.02 -21.99
N ARG A 125 11.19 0.52 -23.18
CA ARG A 125 10.16 1.57 -23.33
C ARG A 125 8.77 1.08 -22.93
N ILE A 126 8.44 -0.17 -23.27
CA ILE A 126 7.15 -0.77 -22.92
C ILE A 126 7.03 -0.95 -21.41
N ALA A 127 8.02 -1.57 -20.78
CA ALA A 127 8.07 -1.78 -19.33
C ALA A 127 8.08 -0.43 -18.58
N PHE A 128 8.87 0.53 -19.04
CA PHE A 128 8.93 1.87 -18.47
C PHE A 128 7.57 2.57 -18.54
N LYS A 129 6.85 2.50 -19.66
CA LYS A 129 5.52 3.10 -19.80
C LYS A 129 4.53 2.51 -18.78
N HIS A 130 4.58 1.19 -18.58
CA HIS A 130 3.77 0.50 -17.58
C HIS A 130 4.13 0.94 -16.14
N LEU A 131 5.42 0.93 -15.79
CA LEU A 131 5.89 1.37 -14.47
C LEU A 131 5.58 2.82 -14.17
N HIS A 132 5.68 3.70 -15.18
CA HIS A 132 5.38 5.11 -15.03
C HIS A 132 3.91 5.34 -14.67
N GLN A 133 2.97 4.54 -15.22
CA GLN A 133 1.55 4.58 -14.83
C GLN A 133 1.35 4.11 -13.39
N LEU A 134 1.92 2.97 -13.01
CA LEU A 134 1.83 2.44 -11.65
C LEU A 134 2.43 3.39 -10.60
N ALA A 135 3.53 4.06 -10.94
CA ALA A 135 4.19 5.01 -10.06
C ALA A 135 3.29 6.22 -9.70
N PHE A 136 2.28 6.55 -10.51
CA PHE A 136 1.30 7.58 -10.16
C PHE A 136 0.36 7.13 -9.05
N GLU A 137 0.15 5.83 -8.90
CA GLU A 137 -0.71 5.26 -7.86
C GLU A 137 0.07 4.99 -6.59
N ASN A 138 1.24 4.35 -6.73
CA ASN A 138 2.13 3.95 -5.66
C ASN A 138 3.60 4.13 -6.05
N GLY A 139 4.27 5.06 -5.38
CA GLY A 139 5.70 5.31 -5.59
C GLY A 139 6.62 4.48 -4.70
N ASP A 140 6.17 3.37 -4.10
CA ASP A 140 7.04 2.45 -3.36
C ASP A 140 8.00 1.69 -4.28
N ALA A 141 9.29 1.68 -3.95
CA ALA A 141 10.32 1.13 -4.83
C ALA A 141 10.27 -0.40 -4.92
N ILE A 142 9.98 -1.07 -3.81
CA ILE A 142 9.94 -2.54 -3.72
C ILE A 142 8.74 -3.04 -4.53
N HIS A 143 7.57 -2.43 -4.31
CA HIS A 143 6.36 -2.74 -5.07
C HIS A 143 6.56 -2.57 -6.59
N LEU A 144 7.08 -1.43 -7.02
CA LEU A 144 7.32 -1.18 -8.45
C LEU A 144 8.33 -2.15 -9.06
N LEU A 145 9.29 -2.65 -8.27
CA LEU A 145 10.22 -3.65 -8.76
C LEU A 145 9.58 -5.04 -8.88
N HIS A 146 8.72 -5.44 -7.94
CA HIS A 146 7.90 -6.66 -8.09
C HIS A 146 7.02 -6.59 -9.35
N GLU A 147 6.28 -5.49 -9.53
CA GLU A 147 5.45 -5.28 -10.71
C GLU A 147 6.27 -5.27 -12.00
N CYS A 148 7.48 -4.68 -11.98
CA CYS A 148 8.40 -4.73 -13.11
C CYS A 148 8.76 -6.16 -13.49
N ILE A 149 9.19 -6.96 -12.51
CA ILE A 149 9.63 -8.34 -12.73
C ILE A 149 8.46 -9.19 -13.24
N ASP A 150 7.30 -9.07 -12.60
CA ASP A 150 6.11 -9.82 -12.98
C ASP A 150 5.60 -9.41 -14.36
N PHE A 151 5.64 -8.12 -14.70
CA PHE A 151 5.31 -7.63 -16.04
C PHE A 151 6.23 -8.22 -17.09
N LEU A 152 7.55 -8.18 -16.87
CA LEU A 152 8.52 -8.74 -17.83
C LEU A 152 8.34 -10.25 -17.98
N ARG A 153 8.16 -10.99 -16.86
CA ARG A 153 7.92 -12.44 -16.87
C ARG A 153 6.64 -12.83 -17.61
N LYS A 154 5.52 -12.14 -17.34
CA LYS A 154 4.23 -12.37 -18.03
C LYS A 154 4.34 -12.16 -19.54
N ASN A 155 5.20 -11.25 -19.98
CA ASN A 155 5.47 -10.99 -21.40
C ASN A 155 6.62 -11.86 -21.96
N LYS A 156 7.10 -12.87 -21.22
CA LYS A 156 8.23 -13.74 -21.58
C LYS A 156 9.51 -12.96 -21.93
N ILE A 157 9.73 -11.79 -21.34
CA ILE A 157 10.93 -10.99 -21.54
C ILE A 157 11.98 -11.45 -20.52
N ILE A 158 13.16 -11.85 -21.02
CA ILE A 158 14.28 -12.30 -20.18
C ILE A 158 14.77 -11.12 -19.35
N LEU A 159 14.87 -11.31 -18.02
CA LEU A 159 15.31 -10.26 -17.11
C LEU A 159 16.80 -9.94 -17.30
N LEU A 160 17.14 -8.65 -17.25
CA LEU A 160 18.52 -8.18 -17.15
C LEU A 160 19.01 -8.19 -15.69
N ALA A 161 20.27 -7.83 -15.48
CA ALA A 161 20.81 -7.57 -14.15
C ALA A 161 19.86 -6.73 -13.30
N ILE A 162 19.69 -7.12 -12.03
CA ILE A 162 18.78 -6.44 -11.09
C ILE A 162 19.08 -4.94 -10.98
N THR A 163 20.35 -4.54 -11.15
CA THR A 163 20.77 -3.13 -11.17
C THR A 163 20.18 -2.34 -12.33
N THR A 164 19.94 -2.96 -13.48
CA THR A 164 19.27 -2.34 -14.63
C THR A 164 17.77 -2.16 -14.37
N LEU A 165 17.11 -3.17 -13.78
CA LEU A 165 15.70 -3.08 -13.39
C LEU A 165 15.51 -2.02 -12.30
N GLU A 166 16.40 -1.99 -11.32
CA GLU A 166 16.45 -0.98 -10.26
C GLU A 166 16.57 0.43 -10.85
N ARG A 167 17.45 0.62 -11.84
CA ARG A 167 17.60 1.91 -12.53
C ARG A 167 16.33 2.31 -13.27
N MET A 168 15.66 1.37 -13.95
CA MET A 168 14.41 1.63 -14.65
C MET A 168 13.30 2.07 -13.69
N VAL A 169 13.16 1.39 -12.54
CA VAL A 169 12.22 1.77 -11.49
C VAL A 169 12.56 3.14 -10.91
N TRP A 170 13.85 3.43 -10.68
CA TRP A 170 14.29 4.74 -10.21
C TRP A 170 13.93 5.85 -11.19
N GLU A 171 14.22 5.66 -12.48
CA GLU A 171 13.92 6.62 -13.54
C GLU A 171 12.40 6.85 -13.66
N ALA A 172 11.59 5.79 -13.61
CA ALA A 172 10.13 5.88 -13.66
C ALA A 172 9.58 6.68 -12.47
N ARG A 173 10.04 6.38 -11.24
CA ARG A 173 9.64 7.11 -10.03
C ARG A 173 10.03 8.58 -10.11
N ALA A 174 11.28 8.87 -10.48
CA ALA A 174 11.79 10.23 -10.56
C ALA A 174 11.02 11.05 -11.61
N MET A 175 10.71 10.45 -12.75
CA MET A 175 9.91 11.10 -13.80
C MET A 175 8.47 11.36 -13.34
N THR A 176 7.84 10.39 -12.69
CA THR A 176 6.48 10.54 -12.15
C THR A 176 6.43 11.60 -11.05
N GLU A 177 7.40 11.62 -10.14
CA GLU A 177 7.50 12.65 -9.10
C GLU A 177 7.68 14.04 -9.70
N LYS A 178 8.58 14.19 -10.67
CA LYS A 178 8.77 15.46 -11.37
C LYS A 178 7.46 15.92 -12.04
N LYS A 179 6.75 15.00 -12.71
CA LYS A 179 5.47 15.32 -13.36
C LYS A 179 4.41 15.72 -12.33
N LEU A 180 4.27 14.97 -11.24
CA LEU A 180 3.34 15.29 -10.15
C LEU A 180 3.63 16.68 -9.57
N PHE A 181 4.90 16.97 -9.24
CA PHE A 181 5.28 18.26 -8.67
C PHE A 181 5.07 19.42 -9.64
N ASN A 182 5.35 19.21 -10.92
CA ASN A 182 5.09 20.23 -11.93
C ASN A 182 3.59 20.48 -12.06
N THR A 183 2.75 19.45 -12.07
CA THR A 183 1.30 19.60 -12.18
C THR A 183 0.73 20.42 -11.03
N VAL A 184 1.07 20.10 -9.77
CA VAL A 184 0.58 20.89 -8.62
C VAL A 184 1.17 22.30 -8.63
N SER A 185 2.47 22.46 -8.89
CA SER A 185 3.14 23.77 -8.95
C SER A 185 2.59 24.69 -10.04
N GLN A 186 2.20 24.13 -11.19
CA GLN A 186 1.62 24.89 -12.31
C GLN A 186 0.16 25.29 -12.07
N SER A 187 -0.56 24.57 -11.21
CA SER A 187 -1.91 24.93 -10.79
C SER A 187 -1.96 26.05 -9.75
N LEU A 188 -0.82 26.49 -9.22
CA LEU A 188 -0.72 27.59 -8.25
C LEU A 188 -0.52 28.94 -8.96
N THR A 189 -1.22 29.97 -8.48
CA THR A 189 -0.99 31.35 -8.88
C THR A 189 0.34 31.89 -8.31
N ASN A 190 0.85 32.98 -8.89
CA ASN A 190 2.06 33.63 -8.36
C ASN A 190 1.85 34.17 -6.93
N GLU A 191 0.63 34.61 -6.62
CA GLU A 191 0.27 35.04 -5.27
C GLU A 191 0.32 33.87 -4.28
N GLN A 192 -0.28 32.72 -4.63
CA GLN A 192 -0.24 31.52 -3.80
C GLN A 192 1.21 31.03 -3.58
N LYS A 193 2.04 31.07 -4.63
CA LYS A 193 3.49 30.75 -4.50
C LYS A 193 4.19 31.73 -3.55
N GLY A 194 3.89 33.01 -3.64
CA GLY A 194 4.38 34.03 -2.70
C GLY A 194 4.02 33.71 -1.25
N LYS A 195 2.75 33.40 -0.98
CA LYS A 195 2.28 32.97 0.36
C LYS A 195 3.00 31.69 0.84
N LEU A 196 3.20 30.72 -0.06
CA LEU A 196 3.95 29.49 0.27
C LEU A 196 5.45 29.73 0.52
N GLU A 197 6.07 30.75 -0.08
CA GLU A 197 7.44 31.16 0.28
C GLU A 197 7.49 31.85 1.63
N GLU A 198 6.53 32.73 1.86
CA GLU A 198 6.41 33.50 3.09
C GLU A 198 6.35 32.57 4.30
N ILE A 199 5.56 31.48 4.24
CA ILE A 199 5.44 30.59 5.40
C ILE A 199 6.76 29.91 5.81
N ILE A 200 7.71 29.78 4.89
CA ILE A 200 8.98 29.09 5.12
C ILE A 200 10.08 30.07 5.53
N THR A 201 9.97 31.32 5.10
CA THR A 201 11.01 32.35 5.21
C THR A 201 10.74 33.33 6.35
N SER A 202 9.48 33.74 6.52
CA SER A 202 9.06 34.74 7.49
C SER A 202 8.79 34.15 8.88
N GLN A 203 9.08 34.96 9.91
CA GLN A 203 8.69 34.68 11.29
C GLN A 203 7.21 35.02 11.50
N HIS A 204 6.56 34.33 12.43
CA HIS A 204 5.19 34.64 12.80
C HIS A 204 5.12 36.02 13.49
N PRO A 205 4.20 36.93 13.10
CA PRO A 205 4.16 38.30 13.61
C PRO A 205 4.06 38.42 15.14
N SER A 206 3.31 37.50 15.76
CA SER A 206 3.09 37.48 17.21
C SER A 206 3.98 36.46 17.95
N GLU A 207 4.63 35.54 17.21
CA GLU A 207 5.50 34.49 17.77
C GLU A 207 6.84 34.51 17.02
N SER A 208 7.61 35.58 17.24
CA SER A 208 8.83 35.91 16.46
C SER A 208 9.96 34.87 16.55
N ASN A 209 9.85 33.88 17.43
CA ASN A 209 10.77 32.75 17.56
C ASN A 209 10.47 31.58 16.62
N LYS A 210 9.38 31.63 15.86
CA LYS A 210 8.92 30.55 14.96
C LYS A 210 8.62 31.09 13.58
N THR A 211 9.05 30.35 12.56
CA THR A 211 8.53 30.54 11.21
C THR A 211 7.02 30.27 11.19
N ILE A 212 6.29 30.89 10.26
CA ILE A 212 4.85 30.67 10.11
C ILE A 212 4.52 29.19 9.86
N LEU A 213 5.30 28.47 9.04
CA LEU A 213 5.13 27.02 8.84
C LEU A 213 5.35 26.24 10.15
N GLY A 214 6.36 26.64 10.94
CA GLY A 214 6.59 26.08 12.27
C GLY A 214 5.37 26.25 13.19
N TRP A 215 4.76 27.45 13.21
CA TRP A 215 3.52 27.74 13.93
C TRP A 215 2.32 26.90 13.42
N LEU A 216 2.16 26.76 12.10
CA LEU A 216 1.10 25.93 11.49
C LEU A 216 1.25 24.44 11.82
N LYS A 217 2.49 23.95 11.96
CA LYS A 217 2.80 22.56 12.29
C LYS A 217 2.64 22.24 13.78
N GLU A 218 2.41 23.23 14.63
CA GLU A 218 2.30 22.97 16.05
C GLU A 218 1.09 22.12 16.38
N PRO A 219 1.27 21.07 17.21
CA PRO A 219 0.13 20.34 17.71
C PRO A 219 -0.78 21.32 18.46
N PRO A 220 -2.11 21.20 18.33
CA PRO A 220 -3.01 21.92 19.21
C PRO A 220 -2.65 21.55 20.65
N GLY A 221 -2.54 22.58 21.50
CA GLY A 221 -2.34 22.39 22.93
C GLY A 221 -3.57 21.78 23.61
N HIS A 222 -3.66 21.93 24.93
CA HIS A 222 -4.79 21.42 25.69
C HIS A 222 -6.09 22.13 25.31
N SER A 223 -7.21 21.39 25.33
CA SER A 223 -8.54 21.90 24.98
C SER A 223 -8.92 23.07 25.89
N SER A 224 -8.83 24.29 25.37
CA SER A 224 -9.13 25.55 26.05
C SER A 224 -9.66 26.55 25.03
N PRO A 225 -10.48 27.54 25.43
CA PRO A 225 -10.96 28.59 24.52
C PRO A 225 -9.82 29.29 23.77
N GLU A 226 -8.70 29.55 24.46
CA GLU A 226 -7.50 30.14 23.87
C GLU A 226 -6.86 29.23 22.81
N THR A 227 -6.78 27.93 23.06
CA THR A 227 -6.27 26.96 22.07
C THR A 227 -7.23 26.80 20.90
N PHE A 228 -8.55 26.88 21.13
CA PHE A 228 -9.53 26.90 20.05
C PHE A 228 -9.36 28.13 19.16
N LEU A 229 -9.15 29.32 19.73
CA LEU A 229 -8.88 30.55 18.97
C LEU A 229 -7.57 30.41 18.17
N LYS A 230 -6.50 29.87 18.75
CA LYS A 230 -5.24 29.59 18.03
C LYS A 230 -5.42 28.60 16.88
N VAL A 231 -6.25 27.58 17.06
CA VAL A 231 -6.57 26.62 15.98
C VAL A 231 -7.42 27.27 14.89
N ILE A 232 -8.39 28.12 15.26
CA ILE A 232 -9.19 28.90 14.30
C ILE A 232 -8.29 29.84 13.51
N GLU A 233 -7.37 30.55 14.17
CA GLU A 233 -6.38 31.44 13.54
C GLU A 233 -5.53 30.68 12.50
N ARG A 234 -5.06 29.47 12.83
CA ARG A 234 -4.34 28.60 11.88
C ARG A 234 -5.22 28.21 10.69
N LEU A 235 -6.48 27.84 10.94
CA LEU A 235 -7.41 27.46 9.87
C LEU A 235 -7.75 28.65 8.96
N GLU A 236 -7.97 29.83 9.53
CA GLU A 236 -8.22 31.07 8.80
C GLU A 236 -7.00 31.49 7.99
N TYR A 237 -5.79 31.38 8.55
CA TYR A 237 -4.54 31.65 7.83
C TYR A 237 -4.38 30.73 6.62
N ILE A 238 -4.63 29.42 6.77
CA ILE A 238 -4.56 28.49 5.64
C ILE A 238 -5.68 28.77 4.61
N ARG A 239 -6.91 29.08 5.05
CA ARG A 239 -8.01 29.46 4.14
C ARG A 239 -7.72 30.74 3.37
N GLY A 240 -7.06 31.72 3.98
CA GLY A 240 -6.61 32.95 3.32
C GLY A 240 -5.55 32.73 2.23
N MET A 241 -4.99 31.53 2.11
CA MET A 241 -4.14 31.13 0.99
C MET A 241 -4.92 30.63 -0.22
N GLU A 242 -6.22 30.33 -0.07
CA GLU A 242 -7.13 29.89 -1.14
C GLU A 242 -6.63 28.66 -1.92
N LEU A 243 -5.93 27.75 -1.24
CA LEU A 243 -5.30 26.56 -1.85
C LEU A 243 -6.31 25.53 -2.34
N GLU A 244 -7.57 25.61 -1.90
CA GLU A 244 -8.69 24.77 -2.38
C GLU A 244 -8.98 24.93 -3.88
N THR A 245 -8.54 26.03 -4.49
CA THR A 245 -8.63 26.27 -5.94
C THR A 245 -7.65 25.41 -6.75
N VAL A 246 -6.64 24.84 -6.10
CA VAL A 246 -5.61 24.03 -6.75
C VAL A 246 -6.19 22.68 -7.17
N GLN A 247 -6.07 22.37 -8.46
CA GLN A 247 -6.60 21.13 -9.03
C GLN A 247 -5.73 19.93 -8.63
N ILE A 248 -6.03 19.30 -7.49
CA ILE A 248 -5.36 18.07 -7.04
C ILE A 248 -6.25 16.82 -7.09
N SER A 249 -7.52 16.96 -7.51
CA SER A 249 -8.52 15.89 -7.51
C SER A 249 -8.20 14.74 -8.46
N HIS A 250 -7.44 15.01 -9.52
CA HIS A 250 -7.00 14.01 -10.49
C HIS A 250 -5.78 13.20 -10.00
N LEU A 251 -5.16 13.58 -8.87
CA LEU A 251 -4.02 12.87 -8.31
C LEU A 251 -4.47 11.70 -7.43
N HIS A 252 -3.72 10.60 -7.47
CA HIS A 252 -4.05 9.43 -6.69
C HIS A 252 -3.95 9.69 -5.17
N ARG A 253 -4.95 9.20 -4.41
CA ARG A 253 -5.08 9.46 -2.98
C ARG A 253 -3.88 9.00 -2.14
N ASN A 254 -3.25 7.88 -2.50
CA ASN A 254 -2.07 7.40 -1.79
C ASN A 254 -0.87 8.35 -1.97
N ARG A 255 -0.74 8.99 -3.14
CA ARG A 255 0.31 9.99 -3.37
C ARG A 255 0.06 11.25 -2.56
N LEU A 256 -1.18 11.73 -2.52
CA LEU A 256 -1.55 12.87 -1.67
C LEU A 256 -1.21 12.59 -0.20
N PHE A 257 -1.50 11.39 0.30
CA PHE A 257 -1.14 10.99 1.65
C PHE A 257 0.38 10.89 1.88
N GLN A 258 1.13 10.36 0.92
CA GLN A 258 2.59 10.30 1.02
C GLN A 258 3.19 11.71 1.07
N LEU A 259 2.70 12.64 0.25
CA LEU A 259 3.14 14.03 0.21
C LEU A 259 2.77 14.79 1.48
N SER A 260 1.56 14.61 2.01
CA SER A 260 1.18 15.23 3.28
C SER A 260 2.05 14.74 4.44
N ARG A 261 2.42 13.45 4.45
CA ARG A 261 3.38 12.91 5.43
C ARG A 261 4.78 13.51 5.28
N LEU A 262 5.25 13.75 4.07
CA LEU A 262 6.52 14.45 3.84
C LEU A 262 6.42 15.88 4.36
N GLY A 263 5.32 16.59 4.09
CA GLY A 263 5.12 17.95 4.57
C GLY A 263 5.06 18.07 6.08
N SER A 264 4.44 17.09 6.75
CA SER A 264 4.44 17.00 8.21
C SER A 264 5.83 16.77 8.81
N ARG A 265 6.75 16.10 8.08
CA ARG A 265 8.07 15.71 8.59
C ARG A 265 9.16 16.73 8.35
N TYR A 266 9.13 17.42 7.20
CA TYR A 266 10.18 18.37 6.86
C TYR A 266 10.02 19.66 7.65
N GLU A 267 11.13 20.16 8.19
CA GLU A 267 11.20 21.47 8.83
C GLU A 267 11.38 22.59 7.78
N PRO A 268 11.04 23.85 8.11
CA PRO A 268 11.12 24.98 7.18
C PRO A 268 12.47 25.09 6.45
N TYR A 269 13.60 24.87 7.15
CA TYR A 269 14.92 24.94 6.51
C TYR A 269 15.09 23.90 5.40
N ALA A 270 14.57 22.67 5.59
CA ALA A 270 14.70 21.59 4.61
C ALA A 270 13.92 21.87 3.32
N PHE A 271 12.82 22.63 3.43
CA PHE A 271 12.07 23.07 2.25
C PHE A 271 12.87 24.07 1.41
N ARG A 272 13.69 24.94 2.03
CA ARG A 272 14.49 25.92 1.28
C ARG A 272 15.49 25.25 0.33
N ASP A 273 15.96 24.05 0.68
CA ASP A 273 16.87 23.26 -0.15
C ASP A 273 16.17 22.51 -1.30
N PHE A 274 14.84 22.44 -1.29
CA PHE A 274 14.09 21.78 -2.37
C PHE A 274 13.91 22.69 -3.57
N GLN A 275 13.88 22.08 -4.75
CA GLN A 275 13.41 22.74 -5.97
C GLN A 275 11.99 23.28 -5.77
N GLU A 276 11.72 24.46 -6.31
CA GLU A 276 10.46 25.21 -6.13
C GLU A 276 9.22 24.33 -6.34
N ASN A 277 9.17 23.59 -7.44
CA ASN A 277 8.01 22.75 -7.76
C ASN A 277 7.76 21.68 -6.70
N LYS A 278 8.82 21.06 -6.17
CA LYS A 278 8.72 20.05 -5.11
C LYS A 278 8.26 20.69 -3.81
N ARG A 279 8.85 21.82 -3.43
CA ARG A 279 8.52 22.59 -2.24
C ARG A 279 7.05 22.99 -2.22
N TYR A 280 6.59 23.70 -3.25
CA TYR A 280 5.21 24.18 -3.35
C TYR A 280 4.21 23.03 -3.32
N SER A 281 4.51 21.94 -4.03
CA SER A 281 3.60 20.80 -4.09
C SER A 281 3.43 20.10 -2.75
N ILE A 282 4.53 19.85 -2.02
CA ILE A 282 4.47 19.19 -0.71
C ILE A 282 3.72 20.08 0.29
N LEU A 283 4.02 21.39 0.32
CA LEU A 283 3.35 22.32 1.22
C LEU A 283 1.86 22.45 0.91
N THR A 284 1.49 22.61 -0.36
CA THR A 284 0.09 22.70 -0.78
C THR A 284 -0.70 21.47 -0.33
N VAL A 285 -0.19 20.26 -0.61
CA VAL A 285 -0.88 19.02 -0.22
C VAL A 285 -0.93 18.86 1.30
N TYR A 286 0.11 19.27 2.02
CA TYR A 286 0.13 19.23 3.48
C TYR A 286 -0.87 20.21 4.11
N LEU A 287 -0.93 21.46 3.65
CA LEU A 287 -1.86 22.48 4.15
C LEU A 287 -3.31 22.11 3.83
N LEU A 288 -3.58 21.60 2.62
CA LEU A 288 -4.90 21.03 2.28
C LEU A 288 -5.25 19.82 3.16
N HIS A 289 -4.26 19.03 3.59
CA HIS A 289 -4.49 17.95 4.52
C HIS A 289 -4.88 18.45 5.92
N LEU A 290 -4.26 19.52 6.40
CA LEU A 290 -4.59 20.19 7.67
C LEU A 290 -6.02 20.77 7.67
N LEU A 291 -6.54 21.21 6.52
CA LEU A 291 -7.89 21.76 6.39
C LEU A 291 -9.04 20.74 6.56
N GLY A 292 -8.81 19.41 6.66
CA GLY A 292 -9.97 18.52 6.86
C GLY A 292 -9.88 17.00 6.80
N PHE A 293 -8.71 16.34 6.89
CA PHE A 293 -8.71 14.87 7.04
C PHE A 293 -8.72 14.42 8.50
N LYS A 294 -9.93 14.31 9.09
CA LYS A 294 -10.15 13.72 10.41
C LYS A 294 -10.21 12.19 10.35
N PHE A 295 -9.42 11.52 11.21
CA PHE A 295 -9.56 10.08 11.46
C PHE A 295 -10.82 9.84 12.31
N ALA A 296 -11.79 9.11 11.77
CA ALA A 296 -13.10 8.89 12.38
C ALA A 296 -13.38 7.38 12.50
N PRO A 297 -12.77 6.69 13.49
CA PRO A 297 -12.99 5.27 13.69
C PRO A 297 -14.38 5.03 14.28
N ARG A 298 -15.07 3.95 13.88
CA ARG A 298 -16.29 3.52 14.56
C ARG A 298 -15.92 2.99 15.95
N ILE A 299 -16.57 3.52 16.99
CA ILE A 299 -16.48 2.98 18.34
C ILE A 299 -17.44 1.78 18.42
N ARG A 300 -16.90 0.59 18.69
CA ARG A 300 -17.68 -0.63 18.96
C ARG A 300 -18.38 -0.47 20.33
N ASP A 301 -19.62 -0.95 20.45
CA ASP A 301 -20.38 -0.94 21.70
C ASP A 301 -20.56 0.48 22.30
N LEU A 302 -21.11 1.39 21.50
CA LEU A 302 -21.33 2.79 21.90
C LEU A 302 -22.24 2.91 23.14
N SER A 303 -23.22 2.01 23.30
CA SER A 303 -24.10 1.94 24.48
C SER A 303 -23.33 1.75 25.79
N ASP A 304 -22.17 1.08 25.71
CA ASP A 304 -21.34 0.74 26.85
C ASP A 304 -20.21 1.77 27.04
N SER A 305 -20.14 2.75 26.14
CA SER A 305 -19.08 3.76 26.14
C SER A 305 -19.30 4.78 27.25
N LYS A 306 -18.32 4.82 28.16
CA LYS A 306 -18.27 5.73 29.30
C LYS A 306 -18.03 7.16 28.81
N LEU A 307 -18.98 8.06 29.05
CA LEU A 307 -18.76 9.50 28.96
C LEU A 307 -18.19 10.02 30.28
N PHE A 308 -17.30 10.98 30.16
CA PHE A 308 -16.64 11.60 31.31
C PHE A 308 -16.89 13.11 31.29
N THR A 309 -17.01 13.69 32.47
CA THR A 309 -17.19 15.14 32.64
C THR A 309 -16.05 15.74 33.43
N ILE A 310 -15.78 17.03 33.23
CA ILE A 310 -14.81 17.79 34.03
C ILE A 310 -15.43 18.17 35.38
N ASP A 311 -16.70 18.58 35.36
CA ASP A 311 -17.45 19.00 36.55
C ASP A 311 -18.22 17.82 37.18
N LYS A 312 -19.03 18.10 38.19
CA LYS A 312 -19.88 17.05 38.77
C LYS A 312 -20.96 16.63 37.77
N ALA A 313 -21.29 15.34 37.74
CA ALA A 313 -22.34 14.82 36.86
C ALA A 313 -23.71 15.51 37.08
N SER A 314 -23.97 15.96 38.32
CA SER A 314 -25.15 16.73 38.71
C SER A 314 -25.31 18.07 38.00
N GLU A 315 -24.23 18.64 37.44
CA GLU A 315 -24.30 19.87 36.63
C GLU A 315 -24.85 19.61 35.22
N TYR A 316 -24.97 18.33 34.83
CA TYR A 316 -25.51 17.92 33.54
C TYR A 316 -26.70 16.96 33.73
N PRO A 317 -27.84 17.41 34.28
CA PRO A 317 -28.96 16.53 34.68
C PRO A 317 -29.50 15.67 33.51
N LYS A 318 -29.47 16.20 32.29
CA LYS A 318 -29.94 15.50 31.08
C LYS A 318 -28.98 14.39 30.60
N LEU A 319 -27.72 14.44 31.02
CA LEU A 319 -26.66 13.49 30.61
C LEU A 319 -26.17 12.64 31.79
N GLU A 320 -26.67 12.88 33.00
CA GLU A 320 -26.24 12.21 34.23
C GLU A 320 -26.28 10.68 34.11
N ALA A 321 -27.31 10.13 33.46
CA ALA A 321 -27.48 8.69 33.25
C ALA A 321 -26.39 8.04 32.37
N ILE A 322 -25.74 8.82 31.49
CA ILE A 322 -24.71 8.33 30.56
C ILE A 322 -23.29 8.75 30.97
N LEU A 323 -23.16 9.64 31.95
CA LEU A 323 -21.89 10.02 32.57
C LEU A 323 -21.46 8.94 33.58
N ARG A 324 -20.24 8.42 33.44
CA ARG A 324 -19.73 7.28 34.22
C ARG A 324 -18.50 7.63 35.06
N GLY A 325 -18.05 8.88 35.05
CA GLY A 325 -16.94 9.34 35.87
C GLY A 325 -16.54 10.79 35.63
N GLN A 326 -15.79 11.33 36.57
CA GLN A 326 -15.18 12.65 36.48
C GLN A 326 -13.72 12.52 36.01
N ILE A 327 -13.30 13.43 35.16
CA ILE A 327 -11.93 13.50 34.65
C ILE A 327 -11.05 14.08 35.76
N ASN A 328 -9.97 13.38 36.11
CA ASN A 328 -9.04 13.88 37.11
C ASN A 328 -8.10 14.93 36.48
N THR A 329 -8.55 16.18 36.46
CA THR A 329 -7.79 17.31 35.89
C THR A 329 -6.50 17.61 36.65
N LYS A 330 -6.42 17.26 37.94
CA LYS A 330 -5.22 17.45 38.76
C LYS A 330 -4.06 16.59 38.24
N VAL A 331 -4.31 15.31 37.96
CA VAL A 331 -3.28 14.40 37.41
C VAL A 331 -2.79 14.85 36.04
N ILE A 332 -3.68 15.41 35.19
CA ILE A 332 -3.29 15.98 33.90
C ILE A 332 -2.36 17.17 34.11
N LYS A 333 -2.73 18.10 35.01
CA LYS A 333 -1.92 19.30 35.30
C LYS A 333 -0.55 18.94 35.88
N GLU A 334 -0.50 18.01 36.83
CA GLU A 334 0.74 17.58 37.51
C GLU A 334 1.74 16.89 36.57
N ASN A 335 1.26 16.25 35.50
CA ASN A 335 2.11 15.51 34.54
C ASN A 335 2.18 16.20 33.17
N TYR A 336 1.71 17.44 33.06
CA TYR A 336 1.56 18.12 31.78
C TYR A 336 2.90 18.29 31.05
N GLU A 337 3.95 18.67 31.76
CA GLU A 337 5.30 18.81 31.22
C GLU A 337 5.85 17.50 30.65
N ASP A 338 5.60 16.37 31.32
CA ASP A 338 6.04 15.06 30.84
C ASP A 338 5.23 14.58 29.63
N VAL A 339 3.93 14.94 29.56
CA VAL A 339 3.10 14.73 28.36
C VAL A 339 3.66 15.54 27.19
N LEU A 340 4.03 16.80 27.41
CA LEU A 340 4.64 17.65 26.38
C LEU A 340 5.98 17.10 25.90
N ARG A 341 6.85 16.65 26.81
CA ARG A 341 8.12 16.00 26.47
C ARG A 341 7.93 14.72 25.66
N LEU A 342 6.93 13.91 26.01
CA LEU A 342 6.58 12.71 25.25
C LEU A 342 6.07 13.07 23.85
N ALA A 343 5.14 14.01 23.76
CA ALA A 343 4.60 14.48 22.49
C ALA A 343 5.69 15.06 21.59
N HIS A 344 6.60 15.86 22.16
CA HIS A 344 7.77 16.39 21.47
C HIS A 344 8.69 15.27 20.97
N SER A 345 9.00 14.26 21.80
CA SER A 345 9.82 13.12 21.40
C SER A 345 9.21 12.30 20.24
N ILE A 346 7.87 12.15 20.23
CA ILE A 346 7.14 11.53 19.11
C ILE A 346 7.22 12.40 17.85
N ARG A 347 7.04 13.72 18.00
CA ARG A 347 7.04 14.68 16.89
C ARG A 347 8.39 14.77 16.21
N GLU A 348 9.47 14.84 16.99
CA GLU A 348 10.85 14.90 16.50
C GLU A 348 11.38 13.53 16.04
N GLY A 349 10.61 12.45 16.25
CA GLY A 349 10.97 11.09 15.82
C GLY A 349 12.16 10.49 16.58
N THR A 350 12.49 11.03 17.75
CA THR A 350 13.59 10.53 18.60
C THR A 350 13.28 9.17 19.22
N VAL A 351 11.99 8.81 19.32
CA VAL A 351 11.51 7.52 19.82
C VAL A 351 10.33 7.04 18.99
N SER A 352 10.25 5.73 18.69
CA SER A 352 9.10 5.16 17.98
C SER A 352 7.85 5.06 18.87
N ALA A 353 6.66 5.21 18.28
CA ALA A 353 5.40 5.07 18.99
C ALA A 353 5.25 3.67 19.65
N SER A 354 5.80 2.62 19.03
CA SER A 354 5.78 1.26 19.58
C SER A 354 6.64 1.13 20.84
N LEU A 355 7.83 1.74 20.88
CA LEU A 355 8.72 1.73 22.04
C LEU A 355 8.11 2.52 23.21
N ILE A 356 7.46 3.65 22.92
CA ILE A 356 6.72 4.44 23.92
C ILE A 356 5.58 3.63 24.52
N MET A 357 4.75 2.99 23.68
CA MET A 357 3.64 2.16 24.15
C MET A 357 4.14 0.97 24.97
N GLY A 358 5.28 0.37 24.59
CA GLY A 358 5.95 -0.67 25.39
C GLY A 358 6.39 -0.17 26.77
N LYS A 359 6.98 1.03 26.85
CA LYS A 359 7.47 1.64 28.11
C LYS A 359 6.34 2.16 29.01
N LEU A 360 5.25 2.67 28.45
CA LEU A 360 4.06 3.08 29.20
C LEU A 360 3.26 1.85 29.68
N GLY A 361 3.27 0.77 28.90
CA GLY A 361 2.57 -0.48 29.20
C GLY A 361 3.21 -1.31 30.31
N SER A 362 4.55 -1.31 30.41
CA SER A 362 5.29 -2.14 31.38
C SER A 362 5.01 -1.82 32.85
N TYR A 363 4.62 -0.58 33.17
CA TYR A 363 4.27 -0.14 34.53
C TYR A 363 2.99 0.72 34.57
N SER A 364 1.97 0.36 33.79
CA SER A 364 0.77 1.19 33.52
C SER A 364 -0.10 1.58 34.72
N ARG A 365 0.05 0.92 35.88
CA ARG A 365 -0.64 1.23 37.15
C ARG A 365 0.13 2.19 38.06
N GLN A 366 1.46 2.29 37.89
CA GLN A 366 2.34 3.12 38.71
C GLN A 366 2.91 4.32 37.93
N ASN A 367 2.65 4.39 36.62
CA ASN A 367 3.13 5.46 35.75
C ASN A 367 2.12 6.62 35.72
N SER A 368 2.50 7.75 36.31
CA SER A 368 1.69 8.97 36.38
C SER A 368 1.46 9.60 35.01
N LEU A 369 2.46 9.57 34.12
CA LEU A 369 2.34 10.00 32.71
C LEU A 369 1.33 9.14 31.93
N ALA A 370 1.37 7.82 32.09
CA ALA A 370 0.38 6.92 31.47
C ALA A 370 -1.04 7.18 32.00
N THR A 371 -1.17 7.55 33.27
CA THR A 371 -2.44 7.91 33.89
C THR A 371 -2.97 9.24 33.36
N ALA A 372 -2.11 10.26 33.24
CA ALA A 372 -2.46 11.55 32.64
C ALA A 372 -2.92 11.40 31.17
N LEU A 373 -2.18 10.63 30.36
CA LEU A 373 -2.58 10.32 28.98
C LEU A 373 -3.92 9.57 28.91
N ARG A 374 -4.21 8.71 29.89
CA ARG A 374 -5.50 8.00 29.97
C ARG A 374 -6.65 8.96 30.28
N GLU A 375 -6.47 9.92 31.20
CA GLU A 375 -7.47 10.94 31.49
C GLU A 375 -7.68 11.88 30.28
N MET A 376 -6.61 12.29 29.59
CA MET A 376 -6.70 13.05 28.34
C MET A 376 -7.43 12.26 27.23
N GLY A 377 -7.14 10.96 27.10
CA GLY A 377 -7.84 10.10 26.15
C GLY A 377 -9.34 9.94 26.45
N ARG A 378 -9.77 10.07 27.71
CA ARG A 378 -11.19 10.10 28.09
C ARG A 378 -11.89 11.38 27.62
N ILE A 379 -11.20 12.52 27.64
CA ILE A 379 -11.70 13.80 27.09
C ILE A 379 -11.98 13.62 25.59
N GLU A 380 -10.95 13.25 24.83
CA GLU A 380 -11.04 13.09 23.37
C GLU A 380 -12.09 12.04 22.97
N LYS A 381 -12.15 10.91 23.70
CA LYS A 381 -13.18 9.90 23.50
C LYS A 381 -14.59 10.44 23.74
N THR A 382 -14.79 11.22 24.81
CA THR A 382 -16.10 11.82 25.14
C THR A 382 -16.52 12.79 24.04
N ILE A 383 -15.62 13.68 23.60
CA ILE A 383 -15.88 14.62 22.50
C ILE A 383 -16.25 13.88 21.21
N LEU A 384 -15.50 12.83 20.86
CA LEU A 384 -15.78 12.03 19.68
C LEU A 384 -17.15 11.35 19.75
N ILE A 385 -17.54 10.80 20.90
CA ILE A 385 -18.85 10.16 21.10
C ILE A 385 -19.97 11.19 20.99
N LEU A 386 -19.83 12.36 21.62
CA LEU A 386 -20.82 13.43 21.55
C LEU A 386 -21.01 13.91 20.10
N ASN A 387 -19.91 14.11 19.37
CA ASN A 387 -19.97 14.44 17.94
C ASN A 387 -20.64 13.32 17.13
N TYR A 388 -20.34 12.06 17.43
CA TYR A 388 -20.98 10.91 16.78
C TYR A 388 -22.48 10.86 17.06
N ILE A 389 -22.94 11.14 18.28
CA ILE A 389 -24.37 11.13 18.64
C ILE A 389 -25.10 12.35 18.03
N SER A 390 -24.43 13.50 17.92
CA SER A 390 -25.06 14.73 17.44
C SER A 390 -25.06 14.88 15.93
N ASP A 391 -24.07 14.35 15.21
CA ASP A 391 -23.91 14.56 13.76
C ASP A 391 -24.27 13.30 12.96
N GLU A 392 -25.42 13.33 12.29
CA GLU A 392 -25.88 12.24 11.42
C GLU A 392 -24.98 12.02 10.19
N SER A 393 -24.46 13.10 9.60
CA SER A 393 -23.59 13.03 8.42
C SER A 393 -22.28 12.32 8.76
N LEU A 394 -21.70 12.66 9.91
CA LEU A 394 -20.52 11.98 10.48
C LEU A 394 -20.80 10.49 10.72
N ARG A 395 -21.95 10.15 11.35
CA ARG A 395 -22.35 8.73 11.53
C ARG A 395 -22.46 7.99 10.22
N ARG A 396 -23.18 8.53 9.24
CA ARG A 396 -23.36 7.92 7.91
C ARG A 396 -22.01 7.72 7.22
N LYS A 397 -21.07 8.66 7.37
CA LYS A 397 -19.71 8.56 6.80
C LYS A 397 -18.90 7.44 7.45
N ILE A 398 -18.88 7.37 8.78
CA ILE A 398 -18.19 6.31 9.54
C ILE A 398 -18.81 4.94 9.19
N GLN A 399 -20.13 4.85 9.15
CA GLN A 399 -20.83 3.60 8.89
C GLN A 399 -20.61 3.08 7.46
N ARG A 400 -20.55 3.97 6.45
CA ARG A 400 -20.18 3.59 5.09
C ARG A 400 -18.77 2.96 5.02
N GLY A 401 -17.81 3.52 5.75
CA GLY A 401 -16.46 2.96 5.86
C GLY A 401 -16.46 1.55 6.46
N LEU A 402 -17.21 1.35 7.54
CA LEU A 402 -17.36 0.03 8.15
C LEU A 402 -18.08 -0.96 7.24
N ASN A 403 -19.22 -0.59 6.65
CA ASN A 403 -19.99 -1.48 5.78
C ASN A 403 -19.12 -2.01 4.63
N LYS A 404 -18.23 -1.18 4.09
CA LYS A 404 -17.24 -1.62 3.09
C LYS A 404 -16.26 -2.65 3.66
N GLY A 405 -15.72 -2.41 4.86
CA GLY A 405 -14.83 -3.33 5.55
C GLY A 405 -15.50 -4.66 5.92
N GLU A 406 -16.72 -4.62 6.47
CA GLU A 406 -17.51 -5.80 6.82
C GLU A 406 -17.95 -6.60 5.61
N ALA A 407 -18.32 -5.95 4.50
CA ALA A 407 -18.62 -6.63 3.25
C ALA A 407 -17.37 -7.36 2.71
N MET A 408 -16.20 -6.71 2.77
CA MET A 408 -14.93 -7.32 2.36
C MET A 408 -14.55 -8.49 3.27
N ASN A 409 -14.67 -8.31 4.60
CA ASN A 409 -14.41 -9.38 5.56
C ASN A 409 -15.42 -10.53 5.43
N GLY A 410 -16.68 -10.24 5.13
CA GLY A 410 -17.73 -11.22 4.88
C GLY A 410 -17.41 -12.07 3.66
N LEU A 411 -17.05 -11.42 2.55
CA LEU A 411 -16.56 -12.09 1.35
C LEU A 411 -15.31 -12.93 1.63
N ALA A 412 -14.33 -12.35 2.33
CA ALA A 412 -13.10 -13.04 2.69
C ALA A 412 -13.37 -14.30 3.51
N ARG A 413 -14.27 -14.24 4.50
CA ARG A 413 -14.69 -15.41 5.29
C ARG A 413 -15.41 -16.46 4.46
N ALA A 414 -16.27 -16.03 3.53
CA ALA A 414 -16.99 -16.95 2.66
C ALA A 414 -16.05 -17.71 1.72
N ILE A 415 -15.03 -17.04 1.18
CA ILE A 415 -13.98 -17.66 0.36
C ILE A 415 -13.05 -18.52 1.22
N PHE A 416 -12.69 -18.01 2.39
CA PHE A 416 -11.71 -18.61 3.29
C PHE A 416 -12.37 -19.53 4.33
N PHE A 417 -13.17 -20.48 3.86
CA PHE A 417 -13.94 -21.40 4.71
C PHE A 417 -13.09 -22.53 5.33
N GLY A 418 -11.96 -22.89 4.71
CA GLY A 418 -11.04 -23.92 5.21
C GLY A 418 -10.29 -23.49 6.48
N LYS A 419 -10.02 -24.44 7.40
CA LYS A 419 -9.34 -24.19 8.69
C LYS A 419 -9.97 -23.06 9.55
N GLN A 420 -11.29 -22.90 9.49
CA GLN A 420 -12.05 -21.85 10.19
C GLN A 420 -11.63 -20.41 9.84
N GLY A 421 -11.03 -20.19 8.67
CA GLY A 421 -10.60 -18.86 8.26
C GLY A 421 -9.35 -18.36 9.00
N GLU A 422 -8.57 -19.27 9.60
CA GLU A 422 -7.32 -18.94 10.30
C GLU A 422 -6.08 -19.24 9.44
N LEU A 423 -5.11 -18.32 9.51
CA LEU A 423 -3.77 -18.53 8.96
C LEU A 423 -2.97 -19.37 9.97
N ARG A 424 -2.94 -20.69 9.76
CA ARG A 424 -2.22 -21.64 10.65
C ARG A 424 -0.82 -21.99 10.16
N GLU A 425 -0.33 -21.27 9.15
CA GLU A 425 0.97 -21.50 8.54
C GLU A 425 2.09 -21.04 9.48
N ARG A 426 3.13 -21.86 9.63
CA ARG A 426 4.24 -21.61 10.56
C ARG A 426 5.16 -20.46 10.15
N THR A 427 5.30 -20.20 8.85
CA THR A 427 6.20 -19.19 8.29
C THR A 427 5.43 -17.99 7.76
N ILE A 428 6.01 -16.80 7.91
CA ILE A 428 5.42 -15.55 7.41
C ILE A 428 5.18 -15.60 5.88
N GLN A 429 6.07 -16.26 5.14
CA GLN A 429 5.96 -16.39 3.69
C GLN A 429 4.69 -17.14 3.25
N HIS A 430 4.37 -18.26 3.90
CA HIS A 430 3.18 -19.03 3.58
C HIS A 430 1.90 -18.31 4.02
N GLN A 431 1.95 -17.55 5.12
CA GLN A 431 0.85 -16.66 5.52
C GLN A 431 0.60 -15.58 4.46
N LEU A 432 1.67 -14.96 3.92
CA LEU A 432 1.58 -13.96 2.86
C LEU A 432 1.06 -14.53 1.54
N GLN A 433 1.53 -15.70 1.11
CA GLN A 433 1.03 -16.37 -0.10
C GLN A 433 -0.47 -16.65 -0.01
N ARG A 434 -0.93 -17.19 1.13
CA ARG A 434 -2.35 -17.47 1.34
C ARG A 434 -3.20 -16.20 1.40
N ALA A 435 -2.72 -15.16 2.08
CA ALA A 435 -3.36 -13.86 2.07
C ALA A 435 -3.40 -13.26 0.66
N GLY A 436 -2.34 -13.43 -0.14
CA GLY A 436 -2.27 -13.05 -1.54
C GLY A 436 -3.30 -13.77 -2.41
N ALA A 437 -3.38 -15.10 -2.31
CA ALA A 437 -4.35 -15.91 -3.03
C ALA A 437 -5.80 -15.52 -2.68
N LEU A 438 -6.10 -15.29 -1.40
CA LEU A 438 -7.39 -14.80 -0.95
C LEU A 438 -7.74 -13.44 -1.58
N ASN A 439 -6.79 -12.51 -1.60
CA ASN A 439 -6.97 -11.20 -2.24
C ASN A 439 -7.22 -11.32 -3.75
N ILE A 440 -6.55 -12.24 -4.45
CA ILE A 440 -6.77 -12.47 -5.88
C ILE A 440 -8.21 -12.93 -6.13
N ILE A 441 -8.74 -13.85 -5.32
CA ILE A 441 -10.11 -14.36 -5.48
C ILE A 441 -11.14 -13.26 -5.16
N ILE A 442 -10.92 -12.49 -4.09
CA ILE A 442 -11.76 -11.32 -3.74
C ILE A 442 -11.83 -10.33 -4.90
N ASN A 443 -10.68 -10.02 -5.51
CA ASN A 443 -10.60 -9.10 -6.64
C ASN A 443 -11.29 -9.68 -7.88
N ALA A 444 -11.11 -10.97 -8.18
CA ALA A 444 -11.76 -11.64 -9.30
C ALA A 444 -13.29 -11.58 -9.17
N ILE A 445 -13.82 -11.88 -7.99
CA ILE A 445 -15.25 -11.77 -7.66
C ILE A 445 -15.72 -10.33 -7.82
N SER A 446 -14.97 -9.37 -7.28
CA SER A 446 -15.31 -7.93 -7.38
C SER A 446 -15.38 -7.46 -8.83
N ILE A 447 -14.45 -7.87 -9.68
CA ILE A 447 -14.44 -7.54 -11.10
C ILE A 447 -15.63 -8.20 -11.81
N TRP A 448 -15.85 -9.49 -11.57
CA TRP A 448 -16.97 -10.23 -12.16
C TRP A 448 -18.31 -9.59 -11.82
N ASN A 449 -18.50 -9.20 -10.56
CA ASN A 449 -19.68 -8.48 -10.08
C ASN A 449 -19.80 -7.11 -10.75
N THR A 450 -18.72 -6.34 -10.84
CA THR A 450 -18.75 -5.01 -11.46
C THR A 450 -19.24 -5.09 -12.91
N LEU A 451 -18.77 -6.09 -13.68
CA LEU A 451 -19.21 -6.31 -15.06
C LEU A 451 -20.70 -6.68 -15.14
N HIS A 452 -21.17 -7.63 -14.31
CA HIS A 452 -22.58 -8.06 -14.33
C HIS A 452 -23.54 -6.98 -13.81
N LEU A 453 -23.15 -6.24 -12.77
CA LEU A 453 -23.90 -5.10 -12.26
C LEU A 453 -24.03 -4.00 -13.32
N THR A 454 -23.00 -3.76 -14.12
CA THR A 454 -23.06 -2.82 -15.24
C THR A 454 -24.13 -3.23 -16.26
N LYS A 455 -24.17 -4.52 -16.63
CA LYS A 455 -25.21 -5.05 -17.54
C LYS A 455 -26.61 -5.00 -16.93
N ALA A 456 -26.74 -5.29 -15.64
CA ALA A 456 -28.01 -5.20 -14.93
C ALA A 456 -28.55 -3.75 -14.89
N VAL A 457 -27.66 -2.77 -14.67
CA VAL A 457 -27.98 -1.34 -14.74
C VAL A 457 -28.42 -0.94 -16.16
N GLU A 458 -27.67 -1.35 -17.19
CA GLU A 458 -28.05 -1.08 -18.59
C GLU A 458 -29.45 -1.62 -18.93
N TYR A 459 -29.75 -2.85 -18.49
CA TYR A 459 -31.07 -3.46 -18.67
C TYR A 459 -32.17 -2.68 -17.93
N GLN A 460 -31.97 -2.35 -16.65
CA GLN A 460 -32.91 -1.59 -15.84
C GLN A 460 -33.20 -0.20 -16.45
N LYS A 461 -32.15 0.49 -16.94
CA LYS A 461 -32.30 1.78 -17.65
C LYS A 461 -33.18 1.65 -18.89
N ARG A 462 -33.01 0.58 -19.68
CA ARG A 462 -33.85 0.30 -20.86
C ARG A 462 -35.30 -0.04 -20.50
N SER A 463 -35.53 -0.66 -19.34
CA SER A 463 -36.87 -1.01 -18.86
C SER A 463 -37.64 0.15 -18.21
N GLY A 464 -37.01 1.32 -18.05
CA GLY A 464 -37.64 2.55 -17.55
C GLY A 464 -37.86 2.63 -16.02
N ARG A 465 -37.35 1.67 -15.24
CA ARG A 465 -37.55 1.60 -13.76
C ARG A 465 -36.31 1.99 -12.95
N PHE A 466 -35.29 2.58 -13.57
CA PHE A 466 -34.00 2.80 -12.93
C PHE A 466 -33.91 4.14 -12.19
N ASN A 467 -33.54 4.11 -10.91
CA ASN A 467 -33.19 5.30 -10.13
C ASN A 467 -31.66 5.44 -10.05
N GLU A 468 -31.12 6.52 -10.63
CA GLU A 468 -29.67 6.78 -10.65
C GLU A 468 -29.06 7.02 -9.26
N GLU A 469 -29.83 7.54 -8.30
CA GLU A 469 -29.33 7.81 -6.95
C GLU A 469 -28.90 6.53 -6.21
N LEU A 470 -29.48 5.38 -6.59
CA LEU A 470 -29.15 4.08 -5.99
C LEU A 470 -27.77 3.56 -6.41
N LEU A 471 -27.16 4.08 -7.49
CA LEU A 471 -25.83 3.66 -7.94
C LEU A 471 -24.76 3.86 -6.87
N HIS A 472 -24.84 4.97 -6.13
CA HIS A 472 -23.88 5.29 -5.07
C HIS A 472 -23.92 4.32 -3.88
N HIS A 473 -24.95 3.47 -3.81
CA HIS A 473 -25.15 2.47 -2.77
C HIS A 473 -24.77 1.05 -3.21
N MET A 474 -24.42 0.86 -4.48
CA MET A 474 -24.03 -0.46 -4.99
C MET A 474 -22.63 -0.86 -4.51
N SER A 475 -22.46 -2.14 -4.18
CA SER A 475 -21.17 -2.72 -3.80
C SER A 475 -20.87 -3.92 -4.71
N PRO A 476 -19.68 -3.98 -5.32
CA PRO A 476 -19.28 -5.13 -6.13
C PRO A 476 -18.87 -6.32 -5.26
N LEU A 477 -19.01 -6.24 -3.93
CA LEU A 477 -18.51 -7.28 -3.03
C LEU A 477 -19.48 -8.42 -2.81
N GLY A 478 -20.76 -8.38 -3.22
CA GLY A 478 -21.74 -9.44 -2.93
C GLY A 478 -21.35 -10.82 -3.51
N TRP A 479 -21.63 -11.92 -2.80
CA TRP A 479 -21.15 -13.26 -3.19
C TRP A 479 -22.17 -14.39 -3.13
N GLU A 480 -23.40 -14.13 -2.66
CA GLU A 480 -24.41 -15.18 -2.48
C GLU A 480 -24.80 -15.91 -3.77
N HIS A 481 -24.61 -15.25 -4.92
CA HIS A 481 -24.86 -15.83 -6.23
C HIS A 481 -23.67 -16.66 -6.77
N ILE A 482 -22.55 -16.71 -6.05
CA ILE A 482 -21.35 -17.47 -6.40
C ILE A 482 -21.34 -18.76 -5.59
N ASN A 483 -21.29 -19.88 -6.29
CA ASN A 483 -21.06 -21.16 -5.62
C ASN A 483 -19.58 -21.25 -5.22
N LEU A 484 -19.31 -21.20 -3.91
CA LEU A 484 -17.96 -21.28 -3.33
C LEU A 484 -17.59 -22.70 -2.88
N LEU A 485 -18.55 -23.63 -2.86
CA LEU A 485 -18.36 -25.02 -2.40
C LEU A 485 -18.77 -26.03 -3.48
N GLY A 486 -18.12 -27.19 -3.47
CA GLY A 486 -18.40 -28.29 -4.41
C GLY A 486 -17.37 -28.41 -5.52
N GLU A 487 -17.73 -29.16 -6.57
CA GLU A 487 -16.83 -29.50 -7.66
C GLU A 487 -16.88 -28.50 -8.81
N TYR A 488 -15.70 -28.05 -9.24
CA TYR A 488 -15.54 -27.13 -10.35
C TYR A 488 -14.98 -27.86 -11.57
N HIS A 489 -15.72 -27.82 -12.68
CA HIS A 489 -15.29 -28.38 -13.95
C HIS A 489 -14.79 -27.24 -14.84
N PHE A 490 -13.50 -27.22 -15.13
CA PHE A 490 -12.88 -26.23 -16.01
C PHE A 490 -12.64 -26.83 -17.38
N ASN A 491 -13.26 -26.26 -18.41
CA ASN A 491 -12.92 -26.58 -19.80
C ASN A 491 -11.88 -25.57 -20.30
N LEU A 492 -10.62 -26.00 -20.34
CA LEU A 492 -9.47 -25.16 -20.69
C LEU A 492 -9.39 -24.82 -22.19
N GLU A 493 -10.21 -25.44 -23.04
CA GLU A 493 -10.25 -25.19 -24.49
C GLU A 493 -11.16 -24.01 -24.87
N LYS A 494 -12.03 -23.55 -23.96
CA LYS A 494 -12.88 -22.38 -24.17
C LYS A 494 -12.19 -21.11 -23.68
N VAL A 495 -11.68 -20.31 -24.61
CA VAL A 495 -11.23 -18.94 -24.33
C VAL A 495 -12.46 -18.07 -24.09
N VAL A 496 -12.64 -17.59 -22.86
CA VAL A 496 -13.77 -16.73 -22.46
C VAL A 496 -13.35 -15.26 -22.64
N SER A 497 -14.07 -14.50 -23.47
CA SER A 497 -13.85 -13.05 -23.63
C SER A 497 -14.65 -12.24 -22.60
N LEU A 498 -14.33 -10.94 -22.45
CA LEU A 498 -15.11 -10.01 -21.60
C LEU A 498 -16.59 -9.90 -22.03
N ASP A 499 -16.90 -10.23 -23.29
CA ASP A 499 -18.27 -10.23 -23.83
C ASP A 499 -19.03 -11.54 -23.59
N SER A 500 -18.34 -12.56 -23.09
CA SER A 500 -18.90 -13.90 -22.83
C SER A 500 -19.57 -14.00 -21.44
N LEU A 501 -20.23 -12.93 -21.01
CA LEU A 501 -20.93 -12.90 -19.71
C LEU A 501 -22.10 -13.87 -19.72
N ARG A 502 -22.37 -14.48 -18.57
CA ARG A 502 -23.58 -15.31 -18.43
C ARG A 502 -24.81 -14.40 -18.56
N PRO A 503 -25.88 -14.85 -19.23
CA PRO A 503 -27.09 -14.06 -19.34
C PRO A 503 -27.66 -13.74 -17.95
N LEU A 504 -28.20 -12.53 -17.80
CA LEU A 504 -28.90 -12.14 -16.58
C LEU A 504 -30.12 -13.05 -16.40
N LYS A 505 -30.32 -13.55 -15.17
CA LYS A 505 -31.54 -14.27 -14.80
C LYS A 505 -32.64 -13.22 -14.56
N LEU A 506 -33.41 -12.95 -15.60
CA LEU A 506 -34.57 -12.06 -15.55
C LEU A 506 -35.79 -12.93 -15.23
N SER A 507 -36.15 -13.00 -13.95
CA SER A 507 -37.40 -13.66 -13.49
C SER A 507 -38.47 -12.62 -13.21
#